data_AF-A0A097KNW5-F1
#
_entry.id   AF-A0A097KNW5-F1
#
_cell.length_a   1.000
_cell.length_b   1.000
_cell.length_c   1.000
_cell.angle_alpha   90.00
_cell.angle_beta   90.00
_cell.angle_gamma   90.00
#
_symmetry.space_group_name_H-M   'P 1'
#
loop_
_entity.id
_entity.type
_entity.pdbx_description
1 polymer ?
#
loop_
_entity_poly.entity_id
_entity_poly.type
_entity_poly.pdbx_seq_one_letter_code
_entity_poly.pdbx_strand_id
1 'polypeptide(L)'
;MHSSIRTHVVDSRWTDDYEDLTNIRVSQSLFFFHICFMTLIFQLTLFAFIALSFLLVVGVPVVFASPNGWTENKGTVFSGLGLWVLLVFVVGVLNSFVV
;
A
#
# COMPACT_ATOMS: atom_id res chain seq x y z
N MET A 1 -27.87 -41.77 -33.74
CA MET A 1 -26.78 -41.78 -32.73
C MET A 1 -25.82 -40.59 -32.85
N HIS A 2 -25.79 -39.85 -33.97
CA HIS A 2 -24.85 -38.74 -34.21
C HIS A 2 -25.30 -37.37 -33.63
N SER A 3 -26.58 -37.20 -33.27
CA SER A 3 -27.13 -35.92 -32.78
C SER A 3 -26.77 -35.62 -31.32
N SER A 4 -26.61 -36.64 -30.48
CA SER A 4 -26.32 -36.48 -29.05
C SER A 4 -24.90 -35.96 -28.78
N ILE A 5 -23.93 -36.33 -29.61
CA ILE A 5 -22.53 -35.84 -29.47
C ILE A 5 -22.45 -34.34 -29.74
N ARG A 6 -23.24 -33.83 -30.71
CA ARG A 6 -23.19 -32.42 -31.10
C ARG A 6 -23.73 -31.51 -30.00
N THR A 7 -24.77 -31.94 -29.28
CA THR A 7 -25.30 -31.14 -28.15
C THR A 7 -24.34 -31.13 -26.97
N HIS A 8 -23.68 -32.26 -26.67
CA HIS A 8 -22.66 -32.31 -25.63
C HIS A 8 -21.44 -31.42 -25.96
N VAL A 9 -20.92 -31.46 -27.19
CA VAL A 9 -19.74 -30.63 -27.58
C VAL A 9 -20.06 -29.14 -27.61
N VAL A 10 -21.26 -28.77 -28.07
CA VAL A 10 -21.68 -27.36 -28.11
C VAL A 10 -21.88 -26.84 -26.70
N ASP A 11 -22.55 -27.59 -25.82
CA ASP A 11 -22.75 -27.22 -24.41
C ASP A 11 -21.42 -27.09 -23.65
N SER A 12 -20.51 -28.07 -23.80
CA SER A 12 -19.17 -28.02 -23.21
C SER A 12 -18.35 -26.82 -23.68
N ARG A 13 -18.45 -26.45 -24.96
CA ARG A 13 -17.72 -25.31 -25.51
C ARG A 13 -18.12 -24.00 -24.83
N TRP A 14 -19.42 -23.78 -24.62
CA TRP A 14 -19.87 -22.56 -23.96
C TRP A 14 -19.45 -22.51 -22.50
N THR A 15 -19.49 -23.64 -21.78
CA THR A 15 -18.99 -23.69 -20.39
C THR A 15 -17.50 -23.35 -20.30
N ASP A 16 -16.67 -23.81 -21.24
CA ASP A 16 -15.25 -23.46 -21.29
C ASP A 16 -15.05 -21.94 -21.47
N ASP A 17 -15.82 -21.31 -22.36
CA ASP A 17 -15.77 -19.85 -22.58
C ASP A 17 -16.22 -19.06 -21.33
N TYR A 18 -17.26 -19.51 -20.61
CA TYR A 18 -17.69 -18.84 -19.38
C TYR A 18 -16.70 -19.01 -18.23
N GLU A 19 -16.08 -20.19 -18.09
CA GLU A 19 -15.03 -20.43 -17.10
C GLU A 19 -13.77 -19.60 -17.39
N ASP A 20 -13.41 -19.40 -18.66
CA ASP A 20 -12.30 -18.52 -19.05
C ASP A 20 -12.62 -17.04 -18.75
N LEU A 21 -13.81 -16.56 -19.15
CA LEU A 21 -14.24 -15.18 -18.86
C LEU A 21 -14.36 -14.90 -17.36
N THR A 22 -14.78 -15.88 -16.56
CA THR A 22 -14.85 -15.75 -15.10
C THR A 22 -13.46 -15.79 -14.48
N ASN A 23 -12.55 -16.66 -14.94
CA ASN A 23 -11.15 -16.66 -14.48
C ASN A 23 -10.42 -15.37 -14.85
N ILE A 24 -10.62 -14.85 -16.06
CA ILE A 24 -10.06 -13.56 -16.49
C ILE A 24 -10.60 -12.43 -15.60
N ARG A 25 -11.91 -12.40 -15.36
CA ARG A 25 -12.54 -11.39 -14.48
C ARG A 25 -12.03 -11.48 -13.04
N VAL A 26 -11.90 -12.69 -12.50
CA VAL A 26 -11.42 -12.93 -11.13
C VAL A 26 -9.95 -12.56 -11.02
N SER A 27 -9.12 -12.90 -12.00
CA SER A 27 -7.71 -12.53 -12.09
C SER A 27 -7.52 -11.01 -12.20
N GLN A 28 -8.28 -10.33 -13.07
CA GLN A 28 -8.27 -8.87 -13.15
C GLN A 28 -8.77 -8.20 -11.87
N SER A 29 -9.79 -8.76 -11.21
CA SER A 29 -10.31 -8.22 -9.95
C SER A 29 -9.32 -8.40 -8.81
N LEU A 30 -8.60 -9.54 -8.76
CA LEU A 30 -7.51 -9.79 -7.83
C LEU A 30 -6.33 -8.84 -8.07
N PHE A 31 -5.97 -8.61 -9.33
CA PHE A 31 -4.91 -7.69 -9.71
C PHE A 31 -5.26 -6.24 -9.33
N PHE A 32 -6.50 -5.82 -9.61
CA PHE A 32 -7.00 -4.51 -9.22
C PHE A 32 -7.09 -4.34 -7.70
N PHE A 33 -7.57 -5.36 -6.99
CA PHE A 33 -7.62 -5.38 -5.53
C PHE A 33 -6.22 -5.26 -4.91
N HIS A 34 -5.24 -6.00 -5.46
CA HIS A 34 -3.85 -5.94 -5.02
C HIS A 34 -3.26 -4.52 -5.20
N ILE A 35 -3.47 -3.91 -6.37
CA ILE A 35 -2.98 -2.57 -6.68
C ILE A 35 -3.66 -1.51 -5.79
N CYS A 36 -4.99 -1.56 -5.63
CA CYS A 36 -5.71 -0.66 -4.74
C CYS A 36 -5.22 -0.78 -3.29
N PHE A 37 -4.94 -2.00 -2.82
CA PHE A 37 -4.42 -2.20 -1.47
C PHE A 37 -3.02 -1.59 -1.31
N MET A 38 -2.09 -1.80 -2.25
CA MET A 38 -0.74 -1.22 -2.22
C MET A 38 -0.76 0.32 -2.26
N THR A 39 -1.60 0.90 -3.12
CA THR A 39 -1.75 2.37 -3.19
C THR A 39 -2.32 2.98 -1.91
N LEU A 40 -3.23 2.28 -1.22
CA LEU A 40 -3.78 2.71 0.07
C LEU A 40 -2.67 2.74 1.14
N ILE A 41 -1.87 1.68 1.26
CA ILE A 41 -0.75 1.61 2.21
C ILE A 41 0.28 2.72 1.94
N PHE A 42 0.58 2.99 0.67
CA PHE A 42 1.47 4.07 0.28
C PHE A 42 0.93 5.44 0.67
N GLN A 43 -0.35 5.72 0.43
CA GLN A 43 -0.99 6.98 0.83
C GLN A 43 -1.00 7.18 2.34
N LEU A 44 -1.32 6.14 3.12
CA LEU A 44 -1.28 6.21 4.59
C LEU A 44 0.13 6.46 5.11
N THR A 45 1.13 5.79 4.51
CA THR A 45 2.53 5.97 4.90
C THR A 45 3.02 7.38 4.57
N LEU A 46 2.67 7.91 3.40
CA LEU A 46 2.96 9.30 3.02
C LEU A 46 2.28 10.30 3.95
N PHE A 47 1.02 10.07 4.30
CA PHE A 47 0.31 10.93 5.25
C PHE A 47 0.98 10.93 6.63
N ALA A 48 1.34 9.75 7.15
CA ALA A 48 2.07 9.62 8.40
C ALA A 48 3.45 10.30 8.33
N PHE A 49 4.16 10.18 7.20
CA PHE A 49 5.44 10.84 6.98
C PHE A 49 5.32 12.36 7.00
N ILE A 50 4.34 12.92 6.30
CA ILE A 50 4.06 14.36 6.29
C ILE A 50 3.71 14.84 7.71
N ALA A 51 2.80 14.17 8.40
CA ALA A 51 2.39 14.52 9.77
C ALA A 51 3.58 14.48 10.74
N LEU A 52 4.41 13.43 10.68
CA LEU A 52 5.61 13.29 11.50
C LEU A 52 6.64 14.38 11.17
N SER A 53 6.77 14.75 9.90
CA SER A 53 7.63 15.85 9.47
C SER A 53 7.16 17.18 10.04
N PHE A 54 5.85 17.49 10.00
CA PHE A 54 5.31 18.69 10.65
C PHE A 54 5.55 18.69 12.16
N LEU A 55 5.36 17.53 12.81
CA LEU A 55 5.61 17.38 14.24
C LEU A 55 7.07 17.66 14.60
N LEU A 56 8.04 17.17 13.82
CA LEU A 56 9.45 17.46 14.03
C LEU A 56 9.80 18.92 13.71
N VAL A 57 9.26 19.48 12.63
CA VAL A 57 9.50 20.88 12.24
C VAL A 57 9.05 21.86 13.32
N VAL A 58 7.93 21.58 14.00
CA VAL A 58 7.43 22.41 15.12
C VAL A 58 8.07 22.00 16.45
N GLY A 59 8.19 20.69 16.70
CA GLY A 59 8.66 20.13 17.96
C GLY A 59 10.13 20.40 18.24
N VAL A 60 10.99 20.39 17.22
CA VAL A 60 12.43 20.66 17.37
C VAL A 60 12.67 22.09 17.89
N PRO A 61 12.14 23.17 17.27
CA PRO A 61 12.21 24.52 17.84
C PRO A 61 11.60 24.65 19.24
N VAL A 62 10.46 24.01 19.50
CA VAL A 62 9.78 24.07 20.80
C VAL A 62 10.63 23.46 21.91
N VAL A 63 11.22 22.29 21.66
CA VAL A 63 12.12 21.63 22.61
C VAL A 63 13.39 22.45 22.85
N PHE A 64 13.92 23.11 21.81
CA PHE A 64 15.08 23.98 21.94
C PHE A 64 14.80 25.29 22.69
N ALA A 65 13.59 25.85 22.57
CA ALA A 65 13.20 27.08 23.24
C ALA A 65 12.75 26.87 24.70
N SER A 66 12.39 25.65 25.09
CA SER A 66 11.92 25.35 26.45
C SER A 66 13.08 25.28 27.47
N PRO A 67 12.92 25.85 28.69
CA PRO A 67 13.88 25.69 29.77
C PRO A 67 14.07 24.20 30.10
N ASN A 68 15.31 23.71 30.13
CA ASN A 68 15.66 22.30 30.30
C ASN A 68 15.11 21.32 29.23
N GLY A 69 14.40 21.80 28.21
CA GLY A 69 13.75 20.97 27.19
C GLY A 69 14.73 20.05 26.46
N TRP A 70 15.93 20.54 26.15
CA TRP A 70 16.99 19.78 25.47
C TRP A 70 17.64 18.69 26.33
N THR A 71 17.74 18.88 27.64
CA THR A 71 18.30 17.88 28.56
C THR A 71 17.32 16.73 28.79
N GLU A 72 16.03 17.02 28.82
CA GLU A 72 14.98 16.05 29.13
C GLU A 72 14.43 15.34 27.88
N ASN A 73 14.26 16.05 26.76
CA ASN A 73 13.60 15.53 25.55
C ASN A 73 14.58 15.14 24.42
N LYS A 74 15.89 15.15 24.69
CA LYS A 74 16.93 14.81 23.70
C LYS A 74 16.66 13.46 23.03
N GLY A 75 16.31 12.45 23.84
CA GLY A 75 16.04 11.10 23.38
C GLY A 75 14.81 11.02 22.47
N THR A 76 13.73 11.73 22.82
CA THR A 76 12.49 11.78 22.03
C THR A 76 12.72 12.42 20.66
N VAL A 77 13.48 13.53 20.61
CA VAL A 77 13.82 14.19 19.33
C VAL A 77 14.71 13.29 18.47
N PHE A 78 15.73 12.64 19.06
CA PHE A 78 16.58 11.70 18.33
C PHE A 78 15.82 10.48 17.82
N SER A 79 14.92 9.91 18.64
CA SER A 79 14.04 8.81 18.25
C SER A 79 13.10 9.23 17.12
N GLY A 80 12.52 10.43 17.21
CA GLY A 80 11.67 10.99 16.16
C GLY A 80 12.42 11.21 14.83
N LEU A 81 13.64 11.73 14.88
CA LEU A 81 14.50 11.87 13.69
C LEU A 81 14.89 10.51 13.10
N GLY A 82 15.23 9.54 13.94
CA GLY A 82 15.53 8.17 13.50
C GLY A 82 14.31 7.52 12.82
N LEU A 83 13.13 7.67 13.42
CA LEU A 83 11.87 7.21 12.87
C LEU A 83 11.55 7.92 11.54
N TRP A 84 11.80 9.23 11.43
CA TRP A 84 11.63 9.98 10.19
C TRP A 84 12.51 9.45 9.06
N VAL A 85 13.81 9.20 9.31
CA VAL A 85 14.73 8.62 8.31
C VAL A 85 14.29 7.22 7.90
N LEU A 86 13.84 6.40 8.85
CA LEU A 86 13.30 5.07 8.58
C LEU A 86 12.05 5.18 7.68
N LEU A 87 11.13 6.10 7.97
CA LEU A 87 9.95 6.34 7.14
C LEU A 87 10.33 6.78 5.72
N VAL A 88 11.37 7.60 5.52
CA VAL A 88 11.86 7.96 4.17
C VAL A 88 12.24 6.71 3.37
N PHE A 89 12.98 5.79 3.99
CA PHE A 89 13.36 4.53 3.34
C PHE A 89 12.13 3.67 3.03
N VAL A 90 11.20 3.55 3.97
CA VAL A 90 9.96 2.77 3.78
C VAL A 90 9.13 3.34 2.64
N VAL A 91 8.95 4.66 2.57
CA VAL A 91 8.25 5.33 1.47
C VAL A 91 8.95 5.06 0.13
N GLY A 92 10.28 5.15 0.08
CA GLY A 92 11.05 4.86 -1.13
C GLY A 92 10.92 3.42 -1.61
N VAL A 93 10.88 2.47 -0.68
CA VAL A 93 10.65 1.04 -0.99
C VAL A 93 9.22 0.80 -1.45
N LEU A 94 8.22 1.34 -0.73
CA LEU A 94 6.80 1.24 -1.09
C LEU A 94 6.50 1.85 -2.46
N ASN A 95 7.22 2.90 -2.85
CA ASN A 95 7.10 3.51 -4.18
C ASN A 95 7.35 2.48 -5.30
N SER A 96 8.29 1.54 -5.12
CA SER A 96 8.62 0.53 -6.13
C SER A 96 7.58 -0.58 -6.29
N PHE A 97 6.63 -0.68 -5.36
CA PHE A 97 5.50 -1.62 -5.44
C PHE A 97 4.24 -0.98 -6.03
N VAL A 98 4.20 0.36 -6.10
CA VAL A 98 3.06 1.13 -6.61
C VAL A 98 3.31 1.63 -8.03
N VAL A 99 4.54 2.05 -8.33
CA VAL A 99 4.98 2.60 -9.62
C VAL A 99 5.75 1.54 -10.39
#